data_AF-A0A2E4H9F2-F1
#
_entry.id   AF-A0A2E4H9F2-F1
#
_cell.length_a   1.000
_cell.length_b   1.000
_cell.length_c   1.000
_cell.angle_alpha   90.00
_cell.angle_beta   90.00
_cell.angle_gamma   90.00
#
_symmetry.space_group_name_H-M   'P 1'
#
loop_
_entity.id
_entity.type
_entity.pdbx_description
1 polymer ?
#
loop_
_entity_poly.entity_id
_entity_poly.type
_entity_poly.pdbx_seq_one_letter_code
_entity_poly.pdbx_strand_id
1 'polypeptide(L)' 'MSRFPLNEGTTIIGRSSVSDMVVDEPNVSRRHAAVVSDSQGFWLMDLGS' A
#
# COMPACT_ATOMS: atom_id res chain seq x y z
N MET A 1 0.02 -6.21 16.77
CA MET A 1 -0.82 -5.89 15.60
C MET A 1 -0.73 -4.41 15.34
N SER A 2 -0.09 -4.00 14.25
CA SER A 2 -0.18 -2.65 13.72
C SER A 2 -1.46 -2.51 12.89
N ARG A 3 -2.09 -1.33 12.93
CA ARG A 3 -3.22 -0.96 12.07
C ARG A 3 -2.82 0.31 11.33
N PHE A 4 -3.07 0.34 10.03
CA PHE A 4 -2.88 1.53 9.20
C PHE A 4 -4.26 2.01 8.73
N PRO A 5 -4.63 3.27 8.98
CA PRO A 5 -5.86 3.83 8.44
C PRO A 5 -5.73 3.96 6.92
N LEU A 6 -6.80 3.58 6.21
CA LEU A 6 -6.93 3.85 4.79
C LEU A 6 -7.65 5.19 4.62
N ASN A 7 -7.02 6.12 3.91
CA ASN A 7 -7.59 7.41 3.58
C ASN A 7 -8.14 7.41 2.15
N GLU A 8 -8.91 8.44 1.81
CA GLU A 8 -9.30 8.69 0.42
C GLU A 8 -8.07 8.84 -0.49
N GLY A 9 -8.18 8.38 -1.74
CA GLY A 9 -7.08 8.29 -2.69
C GLY A 9 -6.31 6.96 -2.61
N THR A 10 -5.00 7.03 -2.83
CA THR A 10 -4.13 5.85 -2.98
C THR A 10 -3.19 5.70 -1.80
N THR A 11 -3.23 4.54 -1.15
CA THR A 11 -2.25 4.12 -0.13
C THR A 11 -1.26 3.14 -0.75
N ILE A 12 0.03 3.49 -0.78
CA ILE A 12 1.11 2.64 -1.29
C ILE A 12 1.65 1.75 -0.17
N ILE A 13 1.73 0.46 -0.47
CA ILE A 13 2.31 -0.58 0.37
C ILE A 13 3.63 -1.01 -0.25
N GLY A 14 4.71 -0.97 0.51
CA GLY A 14 6.02 -1.40 0.02
C GLY A 14 7.13 -1.26 1.05
N ARG A 15 8.32 -1.81 0.73
CA ARG A 15 9.48 -1.71 1.63
C ARG A 15 10.17 -0.35 1.64
N SER A 16 9.84 0.51 0.66
CA SER A 16 10.46 1.83 0.61
C SER A 16 9.98 2.67 1.80
N SER A 17 10.89 3.40 2.44
CA SER A 17 10.59 4.29 3.56
C SER A 17 9.63 5.43 3.22
N VAL A 18 9.38 5.68 1.93
CA VAL A 18 8.41 6.67 1.46
C VAL A 18 7.03 6.07 1.15
N SER A 19 6.83 4.78 1.37
CA SER A 19 5.49 4.16 1.24
C SER A 19 4.61 4.60 2.39
N ASP A 20 3.31 4.75 2.15
CA ASP A 20 2.34 5.08 3.20
C ASP A 20 2.26 3.98 4.26
N MET A 21 2.36 2.72 3.84
CA MET A 21 2.54 1.56 4.71
C MET A 21 3.86 0.86 4.39
N VAL A 22 4.86 1.11 5.25
CA VAL A 22 6.17 0.49 5.12
C VAL A 22 6.14 -0.94 5.64
N VAL A 23 6.56 -1.87 4.79
CA VAL A 23 6.81 -3.28 5.16
C VAL A 23 8.29 -3.57 4.91
N ASP A 24 9.11 -3.42 5.95
CA ASP A 24 10.57 -3.53 5.89
C ASP A 24 11.04 -4.99 5.80
N GLU A 25 10.75 -5.63 4.67
CA GLU A 25 11.09 -7.02 4.38
C GLU A 25 11.82 -7.11 3.03
N PRO A 26 12.90 -7.90 2.92
CA PRO A 26 13.69 -8.00 1.68
C PRO A 26 12.89 -8.45 0.45
N ASN A 27 11.86 -9.28 0.66
CA ASN A 27 11.03 -9.85 -0.41
C ASN A 27 9.87 -8.93 -0.83
N VAL A 28 9.69 -7.80 -0.16
CA VAL A 28 8.65 -6.82 -0.53
C VAL A 28 9.24 -5.82 -1.52
N SER A 29 8.52 -5.56 -2.61
CA SER A 29 8.93 -4.58 -3.60
C SER A 29 8.88 -3.15 -3.03
N ARG A 30 9.72 -2.24 -3.54
CA ARG A 30 9.77 -0.84 -3.05
C ARG A 30 8.38 -0.17 -3.12
N ARG A 31 7.62 -0.50 -4.16
CA ARG A 31 6.19 -0.25 -4.34
C ARG A 31 5.58 -1.58 -4.74
N HIS A 32 4.94 -2.27 -3.82
CA HIS A 32 4.50 -3.66 -4.00
C HIS A 32 3.02 -3.72 -4.38
N ALA A 33 2.18 -3.06 -3.59
CA ALA A 33 0.75 -2.98 -3.85
C ALA A 33 0.23 -1.57 -3.56
N ALA A 34 -0.97 -1.27 -4.04
CA ALA A 34 -1.70 -0.07 -3.73
C ALA A 34 -3.12 -0.42 -3.26
N VAL A 35 -3.61 0.28 -2.25
CA VAL A 35 -5.04 0.33 -1.96
C VAL A 35 -5.57 1.64 -2.52
N VAL A 36 -6.47 1.55 -3.49
CA VAL A 36 -7.12 2.70 -4.12
C VAL A 36 -8.53 2.81 -3.58
N SER A 37 -8.91 3.99 -3.14
CA SER A 37 -10.27 4.30 -2.72
C SER A 37 -10.96 5.22 -3.71
N ASP A 38 -12.22 4.92 -3.99
CA ASP A 38 -13.13 5.73 -4.80
C ASP A 38 -14.53 5.75 -4.19
N SER A 39 -15.51 6.30 -4.91
CA SER A 39 -16.91 6.37 -4.44
C SER A 39 -17.60 5.02 -4.28
N GLN A 40 -17.00 3.94 -4.81
CA GLN A 40 -17.54 2.58 -4.78
C GLN A 40 -16.87 1.71 -3.69
N GLY A 41 -15.74 2.16 -3.12
CA GLY A 41 -15.08 1.49 -2.01
C GLY A 41 -13.57 1.45 -2.15
N PHE A 42 -12.97 0.33 -1.75
CA PHE A 42 -11.52 0.13 -1.75
C PHE A 42 -11.13 -1.04 -2.67
N TRP A 43 -10.07 -0.84 -3.44
CA TRP A 43 -9.50 -1.82 -4.37
C TRP A 43 -8.04 -2.07 -4.02
N LEU A 44 -7.66 -3.35 -3.89
CA LEU A 44 -6.25 -3.74 -3.80
C LEU A 44 -5.71 -4.00 -5.20
N MET A 45 -4.62 -3.32 -5.56
CA MET A 45 -3.95 -3.44 -6.84
C MET A 45 -2.51 -3.89 -6.64
N ASP A 46 -2.10 -4.95 -7.35
CA ASP A 46 -0.70 -5.29 -7.50
C ASP A 46 0.02 -4.26 -8.39
N LEU A 47 1.27 -3.94 -8.08
CA LEU A 47 2.08 -2.97 -8.85
C LEU A 47 3.18 -3.64 -9.70
N GLY A 48 3.06 -4.93 -9.98
CA GLY A 48 4.05 -5.71 -10.72
C GLY A 48 5.23 -6.12 -9.85
N SER A 49 4.92 -6.60 -8.63
CA SER A 49 5.92 -6.91 -7.60
C SER A 49 6.78 -8.12 -7.88
#